data_AF-A0A353FKT7-F1
#
_entry.id   AF-A0A353FKT7-F1
#
_cell.length_a   1.000
_cell.length_b   1.000
_cell.length_c   1.000
_cell.angle_alpha   90.00
_cell.angle_beta   90.00
_cell.angle_gamma   90.00
#
_symmetry.space_group_name_H-M   'P 1'
#
loop_
_entity.id
_entity.type
_entity.pdbx_description
1 polymer ?
#
loop_
_entity_poly.entity_id
_entity_poly.type
_entity_poly.pdbx_seq_one_letter_code
_entity_poly.pdbx_strand_id
1 'polypeptide(L)' 'MAQASKKVITGRGQKARTYNMKGSVDEEEMLKVLLGPSGNLRAPTLKIGATLLVGWCEPAWLEFFGDS' A
#
# COMPACT_ATOMS: atom_id res chain seq x y z
N MET A 1 5.93 -0.95 11.42
CA MET A 1 6.10 -0.12 10.20
C MET A 1 4.77 0.38 9.62
N ALA A 2 3.67 -0.39 9.73
CA ALA A 2 2.34 0.03 9.27
C ALA A 2 1.76 1.24 10.05
N GLN A 3 1.93 1.30 11.38
CA GLN A 3 1.36 2.38 12.21
C GLN A 3 1.96 3.79 11.99
N ALA A 4 3.03 3.92 11.19
CA ALA A 4 3.67 5.21 10.92
C ALA A 4 3.24 5.87 9.59
N SER A 5 2.38 5.20 8.81
CA SER A 5 1.90 5.72 7.54
C SER A 5 0.46 6.26 7.70
N LYS A 6 0.15 7.38 7.05
CA LYS A 6 -1.19 7.98 6.99
C LYS A 6 -2.02 7.39 5.83
N LYS A 7 -1.36 6.89 4.78
CA LYS A 7 -1.99 6.35 3.57
C LYS A 7 -1.31 5.03 3.21
N VAL A 8 -2.07 3.98 2.92
CA VAL A 8 -1.54 2.74 2.35
C VAL A 8 -2.20 2.49 1.01
N ILE A 9 -1.38 2.26 0.00
CA ILE A 9 -1.86 1.96 -1.35
C ILE A 9 -1.39 0.55 -1.68
N THR A 10 -2.33 -0.34 -1.91
CA THR A 10 -2.04 -1.72 -2.29
C THR A 10 -2.38 -1.97 -3.75
N GLY A 11 -1.47 -2.64 -4.45
CA GLY A 11 -1.56 -2.91 -5.88
C GLY A 11 -1.82 -4.38 -6.20
N ARG A 12 -2.79 -4.63 -7.08
CA ARG A 12 -2.86 -5.88 -7.86
C ARG A 12 -2.92 -5.53 -9.34
N GLY A 13 -1.75 -5.37 -9.97
CA GLY A 13 -1.65 -5.06 -11.40
C GLY A 13 -2.20 -3.66 -11.69
N GLN A 14 -3.26 -3.57 -12.50
CA GLN A 14 -3.89 -2.30 -12.88
C GLN A 14 -4.83 -1.72 -11.79
N LYS A 15 -5.18 -2.50 -10.75
CA LYS A 15 -6.09 -2.04 -9.70
C LYS A 15 -5.32 -1.55 -8.46
N ALA A 16 -5.56 -0.29 -8.11
CA ALA A 16 -5.13 0.32 -6.85
C ALA A 16 -6.24 0.19 -5.80
N ARG A 17 -5.88 -0.08 -4.54
CA ARG A 17 -6.75 0.20 -3.39
C ARG A 17 -6.03 1.12 -2.43
N THR A 18 -6.67 2.23 -2.10
CA THR A 18 -6.14 3.23 -1.17
C THR A 18 -6.89 3.12 0.14
N TYR A 19 -6.13 2.97 1.22
CA TYR A 19 -6.61 2.88 2.58
C TYR A 19 -6.06 4.08 3.35
N ASN A 20 -6.95 4.85 3.96
CA ASN A 20 -6.58 5.97 4.81
C ASN A 20 -6.44 5.46 6.24
N MET A 21 -5.24 5.54 6.82
CA MET A 21 -4.96 5.11 8.19
C MET A 21 -5.39 6.15 9.25
N LYS A 22 -6.08 7.22 8.84
CA LYS A 22 -6.78 8.12 9.78
C LYS A 22 -8.07 7.48 10.27
N GLY A 23 -8.01 6.80 11.42
CA GLY A 23 -9.17 6.24 12.13
C GLY A 23 -8.96 4.79 12.56
N SER A 24 -10.02 4.14 13.04
CA SER A 24 -10.04 2.70 13.35
C SER A 24 -10.01 1.90 12.06
N VAL A 25 -8.82 1.70 11.49
CA VAL A 25 -8.61 0.73 10.43
C VAL A 25 -8.48 -0.63 11.07
N ASP A 26 -9.27 -1.58 10.60
CA ASP A 26 -9.19 -2.97 11.02
C ASP A 26 -7.81 -3.55 10.66
N GLU A 27 -7.00 -3.81 11.68
CA GLU A 27 -5.61 -4.26 11.50
C GLU A 27 -5.54 -5.65 10.83
N GLU A 28 -6.53 -6.50 11.05
CA GLU A 28 -6.59 -7.85 10.48
C GLU A 28 -6.85 -7.81 8.97
N GLU A 29 -7.81 -6.98 8.53
CA GLU A 29 -8.04 -6.72 7.12
C GLU A 29 -6.83 -6.05 6.49
N MET A 30 -6.17 -5.13 7.19
CA MET A 30 -4.95 -4.49 6.68
C MET A 30 -3.82 -5.51 6.48
N LEU A 31 -3.61 -6.42 7.43
CA LEU A 31 -2.64 -7.50 7.33
C LEU A 31 -2.96 -8.42 6.15
N LYS A 32 -4.22 -8.82 5.95
CA LYS A 32 -4.60 -9.66 4.79
C LYS A 32 -4.35 -8.99 3.44
N VAL A 33 -4.46 -7.66 3.38
CA VAL A 33 -4.24 -6.90 2.15
C VAL A 33 -2.74 -6.68 1.89
N LEU A 34 -1.95 -6.46 2.96
CA LEU A 34 -0.50 -6.30 2.91
C LEU A 34 0.23 -7.63 2.65
N LEU A 35 -0.28 -8.71 3.22
CA LEU A 35 0.30 -10.04 3.13
C LEU A 35 -0.19 -10.75 1.86
N GLY A 36 0.71 -11.46 1.20
CA GLY A 36 0.41 -12.38 0.11
C GLY A 36 -0.24 -13.67 0.62
N PRO A 37 -0.71 -14.54 -0.30
CA PRO A 37 -1.28 -15.84 0.05
C PRO A 37 -0.32 -16.75 0.84
N SER A 38 0.99 -16.49 0.78
CA SER A 38 2.03 -17.18 1.54
C SER A 38 2.36 -16.55 2.90
N GLY A 39 1.65 -15.48 3.31
CA GLY A 39 1.92 -14.76 4.55
C GLY A 39 3.14 -13.82 4.48
N ASN A 40 3.75 -13.64 3.32
CA ASN A 40 4.84 -12.67 3.11
C ASN A 40 4.32 -11.31 2.65
N LEU A 41 4.97 -10.23 3.06
CA LEU A 41 4.66 -8.88 2.58
C LEU A 41 4.75 -8.83 1.06
N ARG A 42 3.71 -8.28 0.40
CA ARG A 42 3.73 -8.19 -1.06
C ARG A 42 4.79 -7.20 -1.54
N ALA A 43 5.71 -7.70 -2.34
CA ALA A 43 6.68 -6.89 -3.07
C ALA A 43 6.07 -6.38 -4.40
N PRO A 44 6.57 -5.26 -4.96
CA PRO A 44 7.48 -4.29 -4.33
C PRO A 44 6.80 -3.52 -3.19
N THR A 45 7.54 -3.19 -2.13
CA THR A 45 7.05 -2.35 -1.03
C THR A 45 7.90 -1.09 -0.95
N LEU A 46 7.26 0.08 -0.98
CA LEU A 46 7.93 1.36 -0.92
C LEU A 46 7.26 2.27 0.10
N LYS A 47 8.05 2.95 0.94
CA LYS A 47 7.55 3.96 1.87
C LYS A 47 7.97 5.34 1.36
N ILE A 48 7.01 6.17 0.98
CA ILE A 48 7.20 7.55 0.53
C ILE A 48 6.60 8.48 1.59
N GLY A 49 7.44 9.03 2.46
CA GLY A 49 6.99 9.88 3.57
C GLY A 49 6.01 9.15 4.50
N ALA A 50 4.75 9.60 4.50
CA ALA A 50 3.65 8.99 5.25
C ALA A 50 2.78 8.03 4.40
N THR A 51 3.18 7.73 3.17
CA THR A 51 2.47 6.79 2.28
C THR A 51 3.25 5.48 2.19
N LEU A 52 2.56 4.34 2.34
CA LEU A 52 3.11 3.01 2.11
C LEU A 52 2.50 2.40 0.85
N LEU A 53 3.30 2.16 -0.18
CA LEU A 53 2.94 1.45 -1.39
C LEU A 53 3.32 -0.02 -1.24
N VAL A 54 2.37 -0.92 -1.46
CA VAL A 54 2.56 -2.37 -1.30
C VAL A 54 2.03 -3.10 -2.53
N GLY A 55 2.92 -3.79 -3.25
CA GLY A 55 2.63 -4.39 -4.54
C GLY A 55 2.73 -3.39 -5.71
N TRP A 56 2.68 -3.93 -6.93
CA TRP A 56 2.72 -3.14 -8.15
C TRP A 56 1.35 -2.53 -8.47
N CYS A 57 1.33 -1.23 -8.75
CA CYS A 57 0.15 -0.50 -9.15
C CYS A 57 0.51 0.71 -10.01
N GLU A 58 0.27 0.62 -11.31
CA GLU A 58 0.61 1.68 -12.27
C GLU A 58 0.10 3.08 -11.90
N PRO A 59 -1.20 3.32 -11.60
CA PRO A 59 -1.67 4.68 -11.27
C PRO A 59 -1.04 5.23 -9.98
N ALA A 60 -0.75 4.36 -9.00
CA ALA A 60 -0.10 4.79 -7.76
C ALA A 60 1.38 5.13 -8.02
N TRP A 61 2.08 4.35 -8.84
CA TRP A 61 3.46 4.61 -9.17
C TRP A 61 3.60 5.87 -10.03
N LEU A 62 2.70 6.11 -10.98
CA LEU A 62 2.66 7.34 -11.75
C LEU A 62 2.35 8.58 -10.88
N GLU A 63 1.48 8.47 -9.87
CA GLU A 63 1.22 9.56 -8.91
C GLU A 63 2.51 10.02 -8.18
N PHE A 64 3.46 9.12 -7.94
CA PHE A 64 4.70 9.43 -7.21
C PHE A 64 5.95 9.61 -8.07
N PHE A 65 5.99 9.00 -9.25
CA PHE A 65 7.18 8.93 -10.12
C PHE A 65 6.92 9.43 -11.56
N GLY A 66 5.68 9.74 -11.92
CA GLY A 66 5.26 10.00 -13.29
C GLY A 66 5.36 11.46 -13.77
N ASP A 67 6.14 12.31 -13.09
CA ASP A 67 6.34 13.71 -13.51
C ASP A 67 7.77 13.91 -14.04
N SER A 68 7.89 14.26 -15.32
CA SER A 68 9.03 14.93 -15.97
C SER A 68 8.52 15.93 -16.99
#